data_AF-E4X9M8-F1
#
_entry.id   AF-E4X9M8-F1
#
_cell.length_a   1.000
_cell.length_b   1.000
_cell.length_c   1.000
_cell.angle_alpha   90.00
_cell.angle_beta   90.00
_cell.angle_gamma   90.00
#
_symmetry.space_group_name_H-M   'P 1'
#
loop_
_entity.id
_entity.type
_entity.pdbx_description
1 polymer ?
#
loop_
_entity_poly.entity_id
_entity_poly.type
_entity_poly.pdbx_seq_one_letter_code
_entity_poly.pdbx_strand_id
1 'polypeptide(L)'
;MYHEIYKNRAERPSIESEKVVKVCNTIAEKALQDPETLSTFLSIYLHCRLKVEGMENTIKSMAQLRKSKQVSVEKLSEGIKFLAVMQQGEHDLYRFSLKTFDLELALIAAQALELDPKEYLSNLNKLDKIEDDLRQFVILDQLECYSEALLQLIHLHGLKDDVDRNLPTVEDYTKKHNLFTFVIRLPTLSKQFKRDVCRAWADKLRDNSHELQAAILYKQSGDDALSSVLFVKRHRWRLASDQKALRSDFEERLGSIPTQDAGNASWGVNRDPEESVRLFVEANQFENALMVCNSTSRFDLLQTDVNPAVKSHAVSILEQLKEIVKAWSERSVRLEECRANQLRKIQIMNEGYDDDKGDFDDLVSDLGSVRTGSSRVSRSSRSTAKSAKSRRKNERKKFSTRKGSPTEHLGLLEEAKSSITKFQKIVDELGSFFIILGYCGEFILGAEIQDIVKKFINDLEHEIYKIWPRDDDGLMLLENFQKEGTLRDLRDLSVLAPPEIPKRFHNFSIFD
;
A
#
# COMPACT_ATOMS: atom_id res chain seq x y z
N MET A 1 22.48 -5.36 -11.64
CA MET A 1 23.31 -5.36 -10.40
C MET A 1 24.44 -4.34 -10.44
N TYR A 2 25.25 -4.21 -11.50
CA TYR A 2 26.30 -3.16 -11.55
C TYR A 2 25.78 -1.75 -11.84
N HIS A 3 24.64 -1.59 -12.53
CA HIS A 3 24.09 -0.27 -12.87
C HIS A 3 23.52 0.50 -11.65
N GLU A 4 23.03 -0.21 -10.62
CA GLU A 4 22.51 0.39 -9.38
C GLU A 4 23.63 0.85 -8.43
N ILE A 5 24.82 0.25 -8.51
CA ILE A 5 25.97 0.64 -7.69
C ILE A 5 26.53 2.01 -8.13
N TYR A 6 26.43 2.35 -9.42
CA TYR A 6 26.89 3.64 -9.95
C TYR A 6 25.83 4.76 -9.82
N LYS A 7 24.54 4.44 -9.88
CA LYS A 7 23.46 5.41 -9.55
C LYS A 7 23.56 5.88 -8.10
N ASN A 8 23.89 4.98 -7.18
CA ASN A 8 24.07 5.29 -5.75
C ASN A 8 25.33 6.12 -5.41
N ARG A 9 26.23 6.39 -6.36
CA ARG A 9 27.37 7.32 -6.15
C ARG A 9 27.04 8.77 -6.54
N ALA A 10 26.07 8.99 -7.42
CA ALA A 10 25.66 10.33 -7.85
C ALA A 10 24.66 10.99 -6.87
N GLU A 11 23.99 10.20 -6.01
CA GLU A 11 22.88 10.68 -5.15
C GLU A 11 23.17 10.60 -3.64
N ARG A 12 24.42 10.40 -3.22
CA ARG A 12 24.77 10.64 -1.80
C ARG A 12 25.09 12.13 -1.64
N PRO A 13 24.34 12.91 -0.84
CA PRO A 13 24.89 14.14 -0.31
C PRO A 13 26.11 13.70 0.50
N SER A 14 27.30 13.96 -0.03
CA SER A 14 28.53 13.63 0.64
C SER A 14 28.53 14.44 1.93
N ILE A 15 28.24 13.78 3.05
CA ILE A 15 28.86 14.15 4.31
C ILE A 15 30.35 13.84 4.10
N GLU A 16 31.02 14.67 3.30
CA GLU A 16 32.46 14.64 3.22
C GLU A 16 32.95 14.82 4.64
N SER A 17 33.85 13.93 5.09
CA SER A 17 34.39 14.01 6.45
C SER A 17 34.80 15.45 6.72
N GLU A 18 34.44 16.01 7.87
CA GLU A 18 34.74 17.41 8.25
C GLU A 18 36.20 17.81 7.96
N LYS A 19 37.12 16.85 8.09
CA LYS A 19 38.53 16.97 7.68
C LYS A 19 38.73 17.36 6.21
N VAL A 20 38.07 16.68 5.28
CA VAL A 20 38.19 16.92 3.82
C VAL A 20 37.69 18.32 3.50
N VAL A 21 36.50 18.69 3.99
CA VAL A 21 35.94 20.03 3.81
C VAL A 21 36.90 21.09 4.35
N LYS A 22 37.40 20.92 5.58
CA LYS A 22 38.34 21.86 6.20
C LYS A 22 39.62 22.03 5.38
N VAL A 23 40.25 20.93 4.99
CA VAL A 23 41.53 20.95 4.24
C VAL A 23 41.33 21.56 2.85
N CYS A 24 40.31 21.12 2.10
CA CYS A 24 40.02 21.65 0.77
C CYS A 24 39.68 23.14 0.80
N ASN A 25 38.92 23.60 1.79
CA ASN A 25 38.62 25.03 1.95
C ASN A 25 39.89 25.83 2.29
N THR A 26 40.73 25.36 3.21
CA THR A 26 41.99 26.06 3.54
C THR A 26 42.93 26.14 2.33
N ILE A 27 43.04 25.08 1.54
CA ILE A 27 43.86 25.08 0.32
C ILE A 27 43.27 26.04 -0.73
N ALA A 28 41.95 26.01 -0.92
CA ALA A 28 41.26 26.88 -1.88
C ALA A 28 41.41 28.36 -1.52
N GLU A 29 41.28 28.72 -0.23
CA GLU A 29 41.52 30.07 0.28
C GLU A 29 42.96 30.53 0.03
N LYS A 30 43.94 29.63 0.21
CA LYS A 30 45.35 29.94 -0.06
C LYS A 30 45.63 30.13 -1.55
N ALA A 31 45.00 29.33 -2.42
CA ALA A 31 45.12 29.50 -3.86
C ALA A 31 44.52 30.84 -4.33
N LEU A 32 43.51 31.37 -3.65
CA LEU A 32 42.86 32.65 -3.98
C LEU A 32 43.58 33.90 -3.43
N GLN A 33 44.74 33.78 -2.78
CA GLN A 33 45.44 34.92 -2.17
C GLN A 33 45.89 35.98 -3.18
N ASP A 34 46.34 35.54 -4.35
CA ASP A 34 46.74 36.42 -5.45
C ASP A 34 46.56 35.72 -6.81
N PRO A 35 46.44 36.48 -7.91
CA PRO A 35 46.20 35.91 -9.25
C PRO A 35 47.33 34.99 -9.75
N GLU A 36 48.57 35.22 -9.33
CA GLU A 36 49.73 34.46 -9.80
C GLU A 36 49.77 33.07 -9.16
N THR A 37 49.53 33.02 -7.85
CA THR A 37 49.32 31.78 -7.09
C THR A 37 48.11 31.00 -7.62
N LEU A 38 46.98 31.68 -7.86
CA LEU A 38 45.79 31.04 -8.39
C LEU A 38 46.04 30.43 -9.78
N SER A 39 46.71 31.16 -10.67
CA SER A 39 47.06 30.68 -12.01
C SER A 39 47.97 29.45 -11.95
N THR A 40 48.93 29.44 -11.02
CA THR A 40 49.89 28.34 -10.83
C THR A 40 49.21 27.08 -10.26
N PHE A 41 48.29 27.26 -9.31
CA PHE A 41 47.65 26.16 -8.58
C PHE A 41 46.17 25.94 -8.95
N LEU A 42 45.74 26.39 -10.14
CA LEU A 42 44.34 26.35 -10.57
C LEU A 42 43.76 24.93 -10.53
N SER A 43 44.49 23.92 -10.98
CA SER A 43 44.04 22.52 -10.94
C SER A 43 43.79 22.02 -9.51
N ILE A 44 44.64 22.41 -8.55
CA ILE A 44 44.48 22.08 -7.13
C ILE A 44 43.24 22.77 -6.56
N TYR A 45 43.07 24.07 -6.87
CA TYR A 45 41.88 24.83 -6.49
C TYR A 45 40.60 24.18 -7.02
N LEU A 46 40.56 23.85 -8.32
CA LEU A 46 39.42 23.21 -8.97
C LEU A 46 39.15 21.82 -8.38
N HIS A 47 40.18 21.06 -8.05
CA HIS A 47 40.00 19.77 -7.38
C HIS A 47 39.38 19.92 -5.98
N CYS A 48 39.83 20.91 -5.20
CA CYS A 48 39.28 21.19 -3.88
C CYS A 48 37.80 21.61 -3.97
N ARG A 49 37.46 22.51 -4.91
CA ARG A 49 36.07 22.94 -5.16
C ARG A 49 35.20 21.78 -5.64
N LEU A 50 35.71 20.94 -6.55
CA LEU A 50 34.99 19.79 -7.08
C LEU A 50 34.62 18.80 -5.96
N LYS A 51 35.54 18.57 -5.01
CA LYS A 51 35.28 17.71 -3.85
C LYS A 51 34.20 18.31 -2.95
N VAL A 52 34.39 19.55 -2.51
CA VAL A 52 33.54 20.18 -1.50
C VAL A 52 32.15 20.58 -2.02
N GLU A 53 32.09 21.13 -3.23
CA GLU A 53 30.89 21.83 -3.74
C GLU A 53 30.23 21.16 -4.94
N GLY A 54 30.91 20.16 -5.54
CA GLY A 54 30.50 19.50 -6.77
C GLY A 54 30.80 20.30 -8.05
N MET A 55 30.56 19.67 -9.20
CA MET A 55 30.96 20.19 -10.51
C MET A 55 30.25 21.50 -10.86
N GLU A 56 28.93 21.59 -10.64
CA GLU A 56 28.17 22.80 -10.99
C GLU A 56 28.70 24.05 -10.28
N ASN A 57 28.96 23.98 -8.98
CA ASN A 57 29.49 25.10 -8.21
C ASN A 57 30.96 25.41 -8.53
N THR A 58 31.73 24.39 -8.89
CA THR A 58 33.10 24.56 -9.37
C THR A 58 33.13 25.38 -10.67
N ILE A 59 32.24 25.06 -11.62
CA ILE A 59 32.11 25.81 -12.88
C ILE A 59 31.56 27.23 -12.65
N LYS A 60 30.64 27.41 -11.70
CA LYS A 60 30.21 28.76 -11.25
C LYS A 60 31.38 29.57 -10.70
N SER A 61 32.28 28.95 -9.93
CA SER A 61 33.51 29.60 -9.47
C SER A 61 34.41 29.99 -10.65
N MET A 62 34.57 29.12 -11.66
CA MET A 62 35.32 29.46 -12.87
C MET A 62 34.72 30.64 -13.64
N ALA A 63 33.39 30.74 -13.73
CA ALA A 63 32.72 31.90 -14.33
C ALA A 63 33.03 33.19 -13.56
N GLN A 64 33.03 33.14 -12.22
CA GLN A 64 33.42 34.30 -11.40
C GLN A 64 34.89 34.68 -11.62
N LEU A 65 35.81 33.70 -11.65
CA LEU A 65 37.24 33.93 -11.90
C LEU A 65 37.49 34.56 -13.29
N ARG A 66 36.70 34.17 -14.30
CA ARG A 66 36.78 34.78 -15.62
C ARG A 66 36.25 36.21 -15.61
N LYS A 67 35.06 36.44 -15.04
CA LYS A 67 34.44 37.79 -14.96
C LYS A 67 35.33 38.78 -14.19
N SER A 68 36.03 38.32 -13.16
CA SER A 68 36.99 39.12 -12.38
C SER A 68 38.37 39.24 -13.01
N LYS A 69 38.62 38.58 -14.16
CA LYS A 69 39.91 38.55 -14.86
C LYS A 69 41.08 38.07 -14.00
N GLN A 70 40.82 37.22 -13.01
CA GLN A 70 41.85 36.67 -12.12
C GLN A 70 42.67 35.55 -12.80
N VAL A 71 42.14 34.94 -13.85
CA VAL A 71 42.75 33.81 -14.56
C VAL A 71 42.69 34.06 -16.07
N SER A 72 43.76 33.73 -16.79
CA SER A 72 43.80 33.84 -18.26
C SER A 72 42.89 32.81 -18.94
N VAL A 73 42.49 33.10 -20.18
CA VAL A 73 41.66 32.19 -20.99
C VAL A 73 42.35 30.84 -21.21
N GLU A 74 43.67 30.85 -21.44
CA GLU A 74 44.49 29.64 -21.59
C GLU A 74 44.43 28.77 -20.34
N LYS A 75 44.59 29.38 -19.15
CA LYS A 75 44.51 28.67 -17.88
C LYS A 75 43.12 28.14 -17.57
N LEU A 76 42.07 28.89 -17.93
CA LEU A 76 40.69 28.39 -17.83
C LEU A 76 40.47 27.17 -18.74
N SER A 77 40.99 27.19 -19.97
CA SER A 77 40.94 26.05 -20.89
C SER A 77 41.67 24.82 -20.32
N GLU A 78 42.88 25.00 -19.78
CA GLU A 78 43.62 23.95 -19.06
C GLU A 78 42.82 23.40 -17.87
N GLY A 79 42.16 24.29 -17.10
CA GLY A 79 41.32 23.92 -15.97
C GLY A 79 40.10 23.07 -16.37
N ILE A 80 39.45 23.39 -17.49
CA ILE A 80 38.33 22.59 -18.02
C ILE A 80 38.81 21.23 -18.49
N LYS A 81 39.95 21.16 -19.21
CA LYS A 81 40.57 19.87 -19.60
C LYS A 81 40.92 19.03 -18.38
N PHE A 82 41.45 19.65 -17.34
CA PHE A 82 41.71 18.99 -16.06
C PHE A 82 40.42 18.42 -15.45
N LEU A 83 39.35 19.21 -15.36
CA LEU A 83 38.06 18.73 -14.84
C LEU A 83 37.48 17.58 -15.67
N ALA A 84 37.64 17.62 -16.99
CA ALA A 84 37.21 16.55 -17.90
C ALA A 84 37.96 15.24 -17.65
N VAL A 85 39.26 15.30 -17.32
CA VAL A 85 40.04 14.11 -16.94
C VAL A 85 39.62 13.58 -15.57
N MET A 86 39.29 14.47 -14.63
CA MET A 86 38.98 14.10 -13.24
C MET A 86 37.62 13.42 -13.07
N GLN A 87 36.67 13.61 -13.99
CA GLN A 87 35.33 13.05 -13.90
C GLN A 87 34.90 12.45 -15.25
N GLN A 88 34.33 11.24 -15.25
CA GLN A 88 33.85 10.58 -16.46
C GLN A 88 32.58 11.29 -16.98
N GLY A 89 32.72 12.30 -17.86
CA GLY A 89 31.58 12.93 -18.55
C GLY A 89 31.86 14.32 -19.11
N GLU A 90 32.31 14.41 -20.37
CA GLU A 90 32.57 15.68 -21.08
C GLU A 90 31.29 16.51 -21.32
N HIS A 91 30.16 15.84 -21.58
CA HIS A 91 28.87 16.50 -21.85
C HIS A 91 28.33 17.30 -20.65
N ASP A 92 28.65 16.90 -19.42
CA ASP A 92 28.19 17.60 -18.23
C ASP A 92 28.91 18.96 -18.07
N LEU A 93 30.18 19.07 -18.48
CA LEU A 93 30.98 20.29 -18.32
C LEU A 93 30.51 21.44 -19.23
N TYR A 94 30.22 21.16 -20.51
CA TYR A 94 29.67 22.19 -21.40
C TYR A 94 28.27 22.64 -20.94
N ARG A 95 27.43 21.69 -20.52
CA ARG A 95 26.11 21.98 -19.94
C ARG A 95 26.19 22.86 -18.70
N PHE A 96 27.06 22.53 -17.74
CA PHE A 96 27.26 23.38 -16.55
C PHE A 96 27.83 24.74 -16.91
N SER A 97 28.70 24.84 -17.91
CA SER A 97 29.23 26.12 -18.39
C SER A 97 28.13 26.99 -18.98
N LEU A 98 27.23 26.44 -19.79
CA LEU A 98 26.03 27.17 -20.26
C LEU A 98 25.14 27.63 -19.09
N LYS A 99 24.95 26.78 -18.08
CA LYS A 99 24.15 27.07 -16.87
C LYS A 99 24.71 28.22 -16.02
N THR A 100 25.97 28.65 -16.23
CA THR A 100 26.52 29.87 -15.61
C THR A 100 26.05 31.17 -16.28
N PHE A 101 25.28 31.05 -17.37
CA PHE A 101 24.80 32.14 -18.23
C PHE A 101 25.90 32.96 -18.87
N ASP A 102 27.10 32.38 -18.93
CA ASP A 102 28.29 33.05 -19.37
C ASP A 102 28.80 32.46 -20.68
N LEU A 103 28.34 33.02 -21.80
CA LEU A 103 28.54 32.48 -23.15
C LEU A 103 30.01 32.31 -23.54
N GLU A 104 30.87 33.22 -23.10
CA GLU A 104 32.32 33.13 -23.30
C GLU A 104 32.93 31.92 -22.56
N LEU A 105 32.44 31.57 -21.36
CA LEU A 105 32.94 30.41 -20.62
C LEU A 105 32.45 29.14 -21.29
N ALA A 106 31.19 29.13 -21.74
CA ALA A 106 30.65 28.04 -22.53
C ALA A 106 31.45 27.84 -23.84
N LEU A 107 31.89 28.93 -24.50
CA LEU A 107 32.76 28.85 -25.67
C LEU A 107 34.13 28.24 -25.34
N ILE A 108 34.79 28.72 -24.28
CA ILE A 108 36.08 28.18 -23.81
C ILE A 108 35.92 26.69 -23.47
N ALA A 109 34.82 26.31 -22.81
CA ALA A 109 34.52 24.93 -22.46
C ALA A 109 34.36 24.05 -23.70
N ALA A 110 33.57 24.49 -24.68
CA ALA A 110 33.34 23.74 -25.91
C ALA A 110 34.63 23.51 -26.70
N GLN A 111 35.49 24.53 -26.80
CA GLN A 111 36.79 24.44 -27.45
C GLN A 111 37.75 23.52 -26.69
N ALA A 112 37.77 23.61 -25.35
CA ALA A 112 38.61 22.79 -24.50
C ALA A 112 38.24 21.29 -24.56
N LEU A 113 36.95 21.00 -24.75
CA LEU A 113 36.37 19.65 -24.84
C LEU A 113 36.31 19.11 -26.28
N GLU A 114 36.84 19.85 -27.26
CA GLU A 114 36.87 19.43 -28.68
C GLU A 114 35.49 19.06 -29.26
N LEU A 115 34.42 19.74 -28.79
CA LEU A 115 33.06 19.55 -29.30
C LEU A 115 32.93 20.02 -30.76
N ASP A 116 31.90 19.56 -31.49
CA ASP A 116 31.68 19.99 -32.89
C ASP A 116 31.40 21.50 -32.97
N PRO A 117 32.27 22.30 -33.64
CA PRO A 117 32.09 23.72 -33.84
C PRO A 117 30.78 24.11 -34.48
N LYS A 118 30.22 23.28 -35.37
CA LYS A 118 28.97 23.60 -36.05
C LYS A 118 27.81 23.66 -35.06
N GLU A 119 27.77 22.77 -34.08
CA GLU A 119 26.68 22.69 -33.10
C GLU A 119 26.78 23.81 -32.06
N TYR A 120 27.92 23.92 -31.36
CA TYR A 120 28.02 24.88 -30.26
C TYR A 120 28.06 26.34 -30.76
N LEU A 121 28.71 26.64 -31.89
CA LEU A 121 28.71 28.01 -32.43
C LEU A 121 27.31 28.42 -32.90
N SER A 122 26.56 27.50 -33.52
CA SER A 122 25.18 27.78 -33.91
C SER A 122 24.30 28.12 -32.70
N ASN A 123 24.43 27.37 -31.61
CA ASN A 123 23.66 27.64 -30.39
C ASN A 123 24.09 28.95 -29.72
N LEU A 124 25.40 29.16 -29.49
CA LEU A 124 25.92 30.37 -28.84
C LEU A 124 25.56 31.64 -29.62
N ASN A 125 25.65 31.62 -30.96
CA ASN A 125 25.27 32.76 -31.81
C ASN A 125 23.76 33.05 -31.79
N LYS A 126 22.91 32.04 -31.54
CA LYS A 126 21.47 32.25 -31.33
C LYS A 126 21.22 32.88 -29.97
N LEU A 127 21.87 32.35 -28.93
CA LEU A 127 21.74 32.83 -27.56
C LEU A 127 22.22 34.28 -27.41
N ASP A 128 23.35 34.64 -28.04
CA ASP A 128 23.94 35.98 -28.00
C ASP A 128 23.00 37.10 -28.52
N LYS A 129 22.02 36.74 -29.36
CA LYS A 129 21.01 37.67 -29.90
C LYS A 129 19.81 37.90 -28.98
N ILE A 130 19.72 37.16 -27.88
CA ILE A 130 18.59 37.22 -26.94
C ILE A 130 18.96 38.14 -25.77
N GLU A 131 18.01 38.98 -25.34
CA GLU A 131 18.11 39.81 -24.13
C GLU A 131 18.54 38.99 -22.91
N ASP A 132 19.43 39.53 -22.09
CA ASP A 132 20.13 38.80 -21.03
C ASP A 132 19.21 37.98 -20.11
N ASP A 133 18.15 38.57 -19.55
CA ASP A 133 17.27 37.86 -18.61
C ASP A 133 16.43 36.76 -19.30
N LEU A 134 16.03 37.00 -20.55
CA LEU A 134 15.30 36.02 -21.37
C LEU A 134 16.24 34.89 -21.80
N ARG A 135 17.49 35.21 -22.11
CA ARG A 135 18.52 34.24 -22.47
C ARG A 135 18.73 33.22 -21.35
N GLN A 136 18.69 33.64 -20.08
CA GLN A 136 18.79 32.72 -18.94
C GLN A 136 17.65 31.69 -18.94
N PHE A 137 16.41 32.14 -19.17
CA PHE A 137 15.25 31.23 -19.28
C PHE A 137 15.43 30.24 -20.44
N VAL A 138 15.81 30.75 -21.62
CA VAL A 138 16.02 29.92 -22.82
C VAL A 138 17.12 28.89 -22.60
N ILE A 139 18.24 29.28 -21.96
CA ILE A 139 19.32 28.35 -21.60
C ILE A 139 18.80 27.27 -20.65
N LEU A 140 18.10 27.63 -19.58
CA LEU A 140 17.60 26.64 -18.61
C LEU A 140 16.58 25.69 -19.24
N ASP A 141 15.71 26.17 -20.12
CA ASP A 141 14.74 25.35 -20.86
C ASP A 141 15.45 24.38 -21.82
N GLN A 142 16.43 24.86 -22.60
CA GLN A 142 17.27 24.02 -23.48
C GLN A 142 18.03 22.94 -22.72
N LEU A 143 18.48 23.25 -21.49
CA LEU A 143 19.19 22.33 -20.62
C LEU A 143 18.26 21.41 -19.81
N GLU A 144 16.94 21.46 -20.03
CA GLU A 144 15.92 20.70 -19.31
C GLU A 144 15.91 20.96 -17.79
N CYS A 145 16.43 22.11 -17.35
CA CYS A 145 16.40 22.57 -15.97
C CYS A 145 15.06 23.26 -15.67
N TYR A 146 13.94 22.56 -15.92
CA TYR A 146 12.60 23.16 -15.99
C TYR A 146 12.16 23.89 -14.71
N SER A 147 12.54 23.40 -13.52
CA SER A 147 12.22 24.07 -12.25
C SER A 147 12.91 25.43 -12.12
N GLU A 148 14.18 25.52 -12.52
CA GLU A 148 14.94 26.77 -12.52
C GLU A 148 14.45 27.70 -13.64
N ALA A 149 14.17 27.13 -14.83
CA ALA A 149 13.58 27.89 -15.94
C ALA A 149 12.25 28.54 -15.51
N LEU A 150 11.40 27.81 -14.79
CA LEU A 150 10.15 28.36 -14.27
C LEU A 150 10.37 29.50 -13.26
N LEU A 151 11.39 29.43 -12.41
CA LEU A 151 11.74 30.54 -11.52
C LEU A 151 12.17 31.77 -12.31
N GLN A 152 12.96 31.58 -13.36
CA GLN A 152 13.39 32.68 -14.23
C GLN A 152 12.21 33.29 -14.99
N LEU A 153 11.27 32.46 -15.45
CA LEU A 153 10.03 32.90 -16.08
C LEU A 153 9.19 33.77 -15.12
N ILE A 154 9.05 33.34 -13.86
CA ILE A 154 8.39 34.12 -12.80
C ILE A 154 9.14 35.42 -12.53
N HIS A 155 10.47 35.44 -12.58
CA HIS A 155 11.27 36.66 -12.39
C HIS A 155 11.06 37.67 -13.53
N LEU A 156 10.99 37.21 -14.78
CA LEU A 156 10.88 38.04 -15.97
C LEU A 156 9.60 38.87 -16.04
N HIS A 157 8.44 38.24 -15.83
CA HIS A 157 7.14 38.91 -16.02
C HIS A 157 6.14 38.62 -14.90
N GLY A 158 6.59 38.01 -13.80
CA GLY A 158 5.74 37.68 -12.66
C GLY A 158 4.77 36.55 -12.98
N LEU A 159 3.52 36.73 -12.55
CA LEU A 159 2.41 35.80 -12.79
C LEU A 159 1.44 36.30 -13.86
N LYS A 160 1.78 37.39 -14.55
CA LYS A 160 0.95 37.97 -15.61
C LYS A 160 1.39 37.43 -16.95
N ASP A 161 0.48 37.44 -17.91
CA ASP A 161 0.83 37.08 -19.28
C ASP A 161 1.67 38.21 -19.91
N ASP A 162 2.81 37.85 -20.48
CA ASP A 162 3.64 38.74 -21.28
C ASP A 162 3.50 38.36 -22.75
N VAL A 163 2.41 38.87 -23.35
CA VAL A 163 2.03 38.56 -24.74
C VAL A 163 3.05 39.12 -25.73
N ASP A 164 3.70 40.23 -25.38
CA ASP A 164 4.64 40.93 -26.27
C ASP A 164 5.92 40.11 -26.52
N ARG A 165 6.36 39.34 -25.52
CA ARG A 165 7.56 38.47 -25.62
C ARG A 165 7.26 37.05 -26.08
N ASN A 166 5.99 36.70 -26.34
CA ASN A 166 5.52 35.36 -26.72
C ASN A 166 6.03 34.26 -25.76
N LEU A 167 6.04 34.56 -24.47
CA LEU A 167 6.46 33.62 -23.43
C LEU A 167 5.28 32.75 -22.96
N PRO A 168 5.52 31.48 -22.59
CA PRO A 168 4.47 30.65 -22.03
C PRO A 168 4.00 31.22 -20.69
N THR A 169 2.73 31.04 -20.36
CA THR A 169 2.24 31.36 -19.01
C THR A 169 2.88 30.41 -17.99
N VAL A 170 3.04 30.87 -16.75
CA VAL A 170 3.57 30.03 -15.65
C VAL A 170 2.71 28.78 -15.47
N GLU A 171 1.38 28.89 -15.64
CA GLU A 171 0.46 27.77 -15.55
C GLU A 171 0.69 26.74 -16.68
N ASP A 172 0.80 27.20 -17.93
CA ASP A 172 1.00 26.32 -19.08
C ASP A 172 2.36 25.63 -19.04
N TYR A 173 3.41 26.36 -18.65
CA TYR A 173 4.74 25.79 -18.47
C TYR A 173 4.75 24.73 -17.35
N THR A 174 4.03 25.01 -16.25
CA THR A 174 3.84 24.05 -15.14
C THR A 174 3.14 22.79 -15.60
N LYS A 175 2.07 22.92 -16.40
CA LYS A 175 1.33 21.78 -16.98
C LYS A 175 2.22 20.95 -17.90
N LYS A 176 2.92 21.62 -18.83
CA LYS A 176 3.81 21.03 -19.84
C LYS A 176 4.92 20.17 -19.21
N HIS A 177 5.58 20.69 -18.17
CA HIS A 177 6.73 20.03 -17.53
C HIS A 177 6.38 19.32 -16.21
N ASN A 178 5.09 19.21 -15.87
CA ASN A 178 4.60 18.54 -14.65
C ASN A 178 5.18 19.09 -13.34
N LEU A 179 5.33 20.42 -13.24
CA LEU A 179 6.02 21.09 -12.12
C LEU A 179 5.09 21.45 -10.94
N PHE A 180 3.88 20.90 -10.86
CA PHE A 180 2.86 21.28 -9.87
C PHE A 180 3.37 21.22 -8.41
N THR A 181 4.10 20.16 -8.06
CA THR A 181 4.66 19.96 -6.72
C THR A 181 5.71 21.01 -6.37
N PHE A 182 6.51 21.42 -7.34
CA PHE A 182 7.50 22.47 -7.18
C PHE A 182 6.82 23.83 -6.98
N VAL A 183 5.87 24.16 -7.85
CA VAL A 183 5.15 25.45 -7.83
C VAL A 183 4.41 25.67 -6.52
N ILE A 184 3.66 24.69 -6.02
CA ILE A 184 2.88 24.85 -4.76
C ILE A 184 3.78 25.15 -3.55
N ARG A 185 5.03 24.67 -3.56
CA ARG A 185 6.02 24.90 -2.49
C ARG A 185 6.65 26.28 -2.53
N LEU A 186 6.51 27.02 -3.63
CA LEU A 186 7.09 28.37 -3.73
C LEU A 186 6.42 29.32 -2.73
N PRO A 187 7.19 29.97 -1.83
CA PRO A 187 6.62 30.84 -0.80
C PRO A 187 6.13 32.18 -1.35
N THR A 188 6.65 32.61 -2.50
CA THR A 188 6.37 33.90 -3.14
C THR A 188 5.03 33.95 -3.88
N LEU A 189 4.38 32.80 -4.12
CA LEU A 189 3.13 32.74 -4.87
C LEU A 189 1.92 33.14 -4.02
N SER A 190 1.01 33.91 -4.63
CA SER A 190 -0.25 34.30 -4.00
C SER A 190 -1.13 33.07 -3.69
N LYS A 191 -1.97 33.18 -2.66
CA LYS A 191 -2.92 32.12 -2.31
C LYS A 191 -3.86 31.78 -3.48
N GLN A 192 -4.27 32.79 -4.26
CA GLN A 192 -5.14 32.59 -5.41
C GLN A 192 -4.45 31.77 -6.50
N PHE A 193 -3.22 32.15 -6.87
CA PHE A 193 -2.47 31.41 -7.88
C PHE A 193 -2.21 29.95 -7.46
N LYS A 194 -1.91 29.71 -6.17
CA LYS A 194 -1.79 28.33 -5.65
C LYS A 194 -3.08 27.53 -5.80
N ARG A 195 -4.26 28.16 -5.65
CA ARG A 195 -5.56 27.50 -5.87
C ARG A 195 -5.74 27.15 -7.34
N ASP A 196 -5.41 28.05 -8.25
CA ASP A 196 -5.53 27.85 -9.69
C ASP A 196 -4.62 26.70 -10.15
N VAL A 197 -3.37 26.66 -9.66
CA VAL A 197 -2.44 25.53 -9.89
C VAL A 197 -2.97 24.22 -9.32
N CYS A 198 -3.55 24.22 -8.11
CA CYS A 198 -4.19 23.04 -7.54
C CYS A 198 -5.37 22.56 -8.41
N ARG A 199 -6.17 23.48 -8.97
CA ARG A 199 -7.28 23.13 -9.87
C ARG A 199 -6.77 22.47 -11.15
N ALA A 200 -5.78 23.08 -11.82
CA ALA A 200 -5.15 22.53 -13.01
C ALA A 200 -4.53 21.15 -12.76
N TRP A 201 -3.91 20.97 -11.59
CA TRP A 201 -3.36 19.68 -11.19
C TRP A 201 -4.46 18.64 -10.93
N ALA A 202 -5.57 19.05 -10.31
CA ALA A 202 -6.73 18.21 -10.09
C ALA A 202 -7.33 17.71 -11.42
N ASP A 203 -7.49 18.59 -12.41
CA ASP A 203 -7.98 18.23 -13.75
C ASP A 203 -7.07 17.17 -14.40
N LYS A 204 -5.74 17.38 -14.39
CA LYS A 204 -4.78 16.41 -14.90
C LYS A 204 -4.85 15.05 -14.20
N LEU A 205 -4.99 15.03 -12.88
CA LEU A 205 -5.09 13.78 -12.12
C LEU A 205 -6.42 13.06 -12.37
N ARG A 206 -7.52 13.81 -12.50
CA ARG A 206 -8.84 13.27 -12.86
C ARG A 206 -8.78 12.59 -14.22
N ASP A 207 -8.19 13.25 -15.22
CA ASP A 207 -8.07 12.73 -16.58
C ASP A 207 -7.18 11.46 -16.63
N ASN A 208 -6.20 11.36 -15.70
CA ASN A 208 -5.37 10.17 -15.49
C ASN A 208 -6.00 9.12 -14.54
N SER A 209 -7.31 9.19 -14.29
CA SER A 209 -8.05 8.26 -13.42
C SER A 209 -7.63 8.23 -11.93
N HIS A 210 -6.90 9.23 -11.45
CA HIS A 210 -6.51 9.41 -10.05
C HIS A 210 -7.54 10.26 -9.28
N GLU A 211 -8.80 9.81 -9.27
CA GLU A 211 -9.96 10.59 -8.80
C GLU A 211 -9.88 11.02 -7.33
N LEU A 212 -9.38 10.16 -6.42
CA LEU A 212 -9.23 10.53 -5.01
C LEU A 212 -8.21 11.67 -4.81
N GLN A 213 -7.12 11.65 -5.57
CA GLN A 213 -6.10 12.70 -5.49
C GLN A 213 -6.61 14.00 -6.11
N ALA A 214 -7.34 13.91 -7.23
CA ALA A 214 -8.04 15.04 -7.82
C ALA A 214 -9.06 15.66 -6.85
N ALA A 215 -9.84 14.85 -6.13
CA ALA A 215 -10.80 15.33 -5.13
C ALA A 215 -10.14 16.18 -4.03
N ILE A 216 -8.97 15.73 -3.53
CA ILE A 216 -8.17 16.47 -2.54
C ILE A 216 -7.71 17.81 -3.11
N LEU A 217 -7.21 17.82 -4.34
CA LEU A 217 -6.72 19.05 -4.97
C LEU A 217 -7.83 20.03 -5.33
N TYR A 218 -9.01 19.55 -5.75
CA TYR A 218 -10.19 20.41 -5.92
C TYR A 218 -10.58 21.07 -4.61
N LYS A 219 -10.55 20.33 -3.48
CA LYS A 219 -10.78 20.92 -2.15
C LYS A 219 -9.79 22.03 -1.83
N GLN A 220 -8.51 21.82 -2.11
CA GLN A 220 -7.47 22.84 -1.91
C GLN A 220 -7.61 24.04 -2.85
N SER A 221 -8.13 23.84 -4.06
CA SER A 221 -8.47 24.92 -4.99
C SER A 221 -9.69 25.74 -4.56
N GLY A 222 -10.53 25.20 -3.67
CA GLY A 222 -11.80 25.79 -3.27
C GLY A 222 -13.00 25.37 -4.12
N ASP A 223 -12.83 24.40 -5.04
CA ASP A 223 -13.92 23.79 -5.79
C ASP A 223 -14.53 22.62 -5.00
N ASP A 224 -15.35 22.99 -4.02
CA ASP A 224 -16.00 22.02 -3.12
C ASP A 224 -17.01 21.13 -3.84
N ALA A 225 -17.64 21.62 -4.91
CA ALA A 225 -18.60 20.87 -5.70
C ALA A 225 -17.93 19.69 -6.42
N LEU A 226 -16.89 19.95 -7.22
CA LEU A 226 -16.15 18.90 -7.93
C LEU A 226 -15.46 17.94 -6.96
N SER A 227 -14.91 18.46 -5.86
CA SER A 227 -14.32 17.66 -4.79
C SER A 227 -15.32 16.66 -4.20
N SER A 228 -16.52 17.14 -3.85
CA SER A 228 -17.57 16.34 -3.21
C SER A 228 -18.06 15.23 -4.13
N VAL A 229 -18.30 15.52 -5.41
CA VAL A 229 -18.71 14.52 -6.41
C VAL A 229 -17.68 13.38 -6.52
N LEU A 230 -16.39 13.70 -6.56
CA LEU A 230 -15.34 12.68 -6.66
C LEU A 230 -15.14 11.88 -5.37
N PHE A 231 -15.26 12.51 -4.19
CA PHE A 231 -15.22 11.78 -2.93
C PHE A 231 -16.38 10.79 -2.82
N VAL A 232 -17.58 11.20 -3.23
CA VAL A 232 -18.77 10.35 -3.30
C VAL A 232 -18.58 9.17 -4.24
N LYS A 233 -18.09 9.42 -5.46
CA LYS A 233 -17.76 8.37 -6.43
C LYS A 233 -16.81 7.31 -5.86
N ARG A 234 -16.00 7.67 -4.87
CA ARG A 234 -15.01 6.80 -4.22
C ARG A 234 -15.40 6.36 -2.81
N HIS A 235 -16.69 6.43 -2.46
CA HIS A 235 -17.24 6.02 -1.17
C HIS A 235 -16.55 6.73 0.02
N ARG A 236 -16.29 8.03 -0.12
CA ARG A 236 -15.71 8.91 0.91
C ARG A 236 -16.68 10.03 1.29
N TRP A 237 -17.92 9.65 1.56
CA TRP A 237 -19.04 10.55 1.85
C TRP A 237 -18.77 11.57 2.96
N ARG A 238 -18.05 11.16 4.02
CA ARG A 238 -17.70 12.04 5.14
C ARG A 238 -16.78 13.22 4.76
N LEU A 239 -16.08 13.13 3.64
CA LEU A 239 -15.19 14.19 3.14
C LEU A 239 -15.89 15.13 2.16
N ALA A 240 -17.08 14.76 1.68
CA ALA A 240 -17.84 15.55 0.73
C ALA A 240 -18.56 16.69 1.49
N SER A 241 -18.07 17.92 1.31
CA SER A 241 -18.55 19.09 2.07
C SER A 241 -19.70 19.85 1.40
N ASP A 242 -19.82 19.77 0.08
CA ASP A 242 -20.88 20.46 -0.67
C ASP A 242 -22.13 19.61 -0.77
N GLN A 243 -23.03 19.76 0.21
CA GLN A 243 -24.28 19.01 0.28
C GLN A 243 -25.22 19.27 -0.91
N LYS A 244 -25.16 20.44 -1.55
CA LYS A 244 -26.05 20.77 -2.67
C LYS A 244 -25.70 19.95 -3.90
N ALA A 245 -24.41 19.83 -4.21
CA ALA A 245 -23.92 19.02 -5.31
C ALA A 245 -24.25 17.53 -5.15
N LEU A 246 -24.39 17.05 -3.90
CA LEU A 246 -24.68 15.64 -3.64
C LEU A 246 -26.16 15.29 -3.72
N ARG A 247 -27.07 16.26 -3.50
CA ARG A 247 -28.52 16.01 -3.48
C ARG A 247 -29.07 15.57 -4.84
N SER A 248 -28.57 16.11 -5.95
CA SER A 248 -29.05 15.76 -7.29
C SER A 248 -28.65 14.35 -7.72
N ASP A 249 -27.45 13.91 -7.36
CA ASP A 249 -26.89 12.62 -7.82
C ASP A 249 -27.32 11.44 -6.94
N PHE A 250 -27.82 11.70 -5.72
CA PHE A 250 -28.06 10.65 -4.73
C PHE A 250 -29.21 9.70 -5.09
N GLU A 251 -30.36 10.21 -5.53
CA GLU A 251 -31.55 9.37 -5.82
C GLU A 251 -31.29 8.39 -6.96
N GLU A 252 -30.64 8.86 -8.03
CA GLU A 252 -30.31 8.03 -9.18
C GLU A 252 -29.28 6.94 -8.82
N ARG A 253 -28.42 7.21 -7.84
CA ARG A 253 -27.32 6.32 -7.47
C ARG A 253 -27.58 5.46 -6.25
N LEU A 254 -28.62 5.70 -5.46
CA LEU A 254 -28.88 4.98 -4.21
C LEU A 254 -28.85 3.46 -4.40
N GLY A 255 -29.49 2.94 -5.46
CA GLY A 255 -29.50 1.51 -5.76
C GLY A 255 -28.13 0.91 -6.16
N SER A 256 -27.15 1.74 -6.49
CA SER A 256 -25.77 1.33 -6.82
C SER A 256 -24.80 1.45 -5.63
N ILE A 257 -25.22 2.12 -4.55
CA ILE A 257 -24.38 2.30 -3.37
C ILE A 257 -24.40 1.00 -2.55
N PRO A 258 -23.23 0.47 -2.13
CA PRO A 258 -23.17 -0.67 -1.22
C PRO A 258 -23.96 -0.39 0.07
N THR A 259 -24.68 -1.39 0.59
CA THR A 259 -25.52 -1.24 1.80
C THR A 259 -24.73 -0.63 2.98
N GLN A 260 -23.46 -1.00 3.14
CA GLN A 260 -22.57 -0.47 4.18
C GLN A 260 -22.26 1.02 4.05
N ASP A 261 -22.41 1.61 2.86
CA ASP A 261 -22.14 3.03 2.62
C ASP A 261 -23.42 3.86 2.47
N ALA A 262 -24.58 3.22 2.28
CA ALA A 262 -25.84 3.88 1.98
C ALA A 262 -26.29 4.84 3.10
N GLY A 263 -26.17 4.44 4.37
CA GLY A 263 -26.50 5.31 5.51
C GLY A 263 -25.59 6.53 5.60
N ASN A 264 -24.28 6.35 5.40
CA ASN A 264 -23.31 7.46 5.39
C ASN A 264 -23.56 8.43 4.24
N ALA A 265 -23.97 7.90 3.10
CA ALA A 265 -24.35 8.67 1.93
C ALA A 265 -25.62 9.50 2.21
N SER A 266 -26.69 8.87 2.69
CA SER A 266 -27.95 9.54 3.06
C SER A 266 -27.72 10.67 4.07
N TRP A 267 -26.98 10.39 5.13
CA TRP A 267 -26.65 11.38 6.15
C TRP A 267 -25.79 12.53 5.61
N GLY A 268 -24.79 12.23 4.77
CA GLY A 268 -23.92 13.24 4.15
C GLY A 268 -24.66 14.21 3.23
N VAL A 269 -25.74 13.75 2.58
CA VAL A 269 -26.62 14.56 1.73
C VAL A 269 -27.61 15.41 2.56
N ASN A 270 -27.62 15.22 3.88
CA ASN A 270 -28.51 15.87 4.83
C ASN A 270 -29.99 15.61 4.45
N ARG A 271 -30.29 14.33 4.24
CA ARG A 271 -31.65 13.79 4.01
C ARG A 271 -32.44 13.72 5.32
N ASP A 272 -33.66 13.20 5.21
CA ASP A 272 -34.49 12.84 6.35
C ASP A 272 -33.67 11.93 7.30
N PRO A 273 -33.56 12.28 8.59
CA PRO A 273 -32.92 11.40 9.58
C PRO A 273 -33.55 10.01 9.61
N GLU A 274 -34.85 9.86 9.31
CA GLU A 274 -35.52 8.57 9.30
C GLU A 274 -34.97 7.62 8.21
N GLU A 275 -34.76 8.13 7.00
CA GLU A 275 -34.17 7.37 5.89
C GLU A 275 -32.72 6.96 6.24
N SER A 276 -31.97 7.88 6.84
CA SER A 276 -30.58 7.63 7.23
C SER A 276 -30.48 6.55 8.33
N VAL A 277 -31.33 6.64 9.35
CA VAL A 277 -31.41 5.63 10.44
C VAL A 277 -31.76 4.27 9.87
N ARG A 278 -32.77 4.19 8.99
CA ARG A 278 -33.18 2.93 8.35
C ARG A 278 -32.02 2.27 7.60
N LEU A 279 -31.32 3.03 6.76
CA LEU A 279 -30.18 2.51 5.99
C LEU A 279 -29.00 2.09 6.89
N PHE A 280 -28.76 2.79 8.01
CA PHE A 280 -27.76 2.37 8.99
C PHE A 280 -28.15 1.09 9.72
N VAL A 281 -29.44 0.95 10.08
CA VAL A 281 -29.97 -0.26 10.71
C VAL A 281 -29.87 -1.46 9.77
N GLU A 282 -30.25 -1.32 8.49
CA GLU A 282 -30.11 -2.37 7.47
C GLU A 282 -28.65 -2.82 7.28
N ALA A 283 -27.70 -1.91 7.50
CA ALA A 283 -26.26 -2.19 7.43
C ALA A 283 -25.65 -2.71 8.74
N ASN A 284 -26.45 -2.91 9.81
CA ASN A 284 -25.99 -3.20 11.18
C ASN A 284 -25.02 -2.15 11.76
N GLN A 285 -25.07 -0.91 11.29
CA GLN A 285 -24.24 0.20 11.75
C GLN A 285 -24.94 0.98 12.87
N PHE A 286 -25.23 0.30 13.98
CA PHE A 286 -26.08 0.85 15.04
C PHE A 286 -25.45 2.08 15.73
N GLU A 287 -24.13 2.16 15.89
CA GLU A 287 -23.49 3.37 16.45
C GLU A 287 -23.78 4.61 15.60
N ASN A 288 -23.76 4.48 14.27
CA ASN A 288 -24.08 5.58 13.36
C ASN A 288 -25.57 5.92 13.42
N ALA A 289 -26.45 4.93 13.52
CA ALA A 289 -27.88 5.16 13.71
C ALA A 289 -28.15 5.93 15.02
N LEU A 290 -27.53 5.52 16.13
CA LEU A 290 -27.60 6.20 17.42
C LEU A 290 -27.08 7.64 17.34
N MET A 291 -25.96 7.87 16.65
CA MET A 291 -25.43 9.21 16.41
C MET A 291 -26.44 10.10 15.68
N VAL A 292 -27.14 9.58 14.66
CA VAL A 292 -28.17 10.34 13.94
C VAL A 292 -29.35 10.66 14.86
N CYS A 293 -29.87 9.69 15.62
CA CYS A 293 -30.96 9.92 16.57
C CYS A 293 -30.60 10.99 17.61
N ASN A 294 -29.39 10.90 18.18
CA ASN A 294 -28.90 11.84 19.19
C ASN A 294 -28.66 13.25 18.62
N SER A 295 -28.06 13.35 17.43
CA SER A 295 -27.77 14.65 16.81
C SER A 295 -29.03 15.38 16.31
N THR A 296 -30.08 14.64 15.97
CA THR A 296 -31.36 15.20 15.51
C THR A 296 -32.44 15.26 16.60
N SER A 297 -32.14 14.79 17.82
CA SER A 297 -33.10 14.67 18.94
C SER A 297 -34.36 13.85 18.60
N ARG A 298 -34.27 12.93 17.63
CA ARG A 298 -35.33 12.01 17.20
C ARG A 298 -35.24 10.70 17.98
N PHE A 299 -35.54 10.76 19.28
CA PHE A 299 -35.54 9.59 20.17
C PHE A 299 -36.71 8.63 19.92
N ASP A 300 -37.71 9.06 19.16
CA ASP A 300 -38.77 8.19 18.64
C ASP A 300 -38.17 7.07 17.77
N LEU A 301 -37.27 7.41 16.83
CA LEU A 301 -36.60 6.46 15.94
C LEU A 301 -35.71 5.46 16.69
N LEU A 302 -35.15 5.88 17.83
CA LEU A 302 -34.41 4.98 18.72
C LEU A 302 -35.33 3.85 19.23
N GLN A 303 -36.56 4.19 19.62
CA GLN A 303 -37.51 3.22 20.16
C GLN A 303 -38.18 2.37 19.07
N THR A 304 -38.51 2.96 17.92
CA THR A 304 -39.27 2.28 16.86
C THR A 304 -38.40 1.44 15.94
N ASP A 305 -37.18 1.89 15.63
CA ASP A 305 -36.34 1.26 14.60
C ASP A 305 -35.07 0.65 15.19
N VAL A 306 -34.30 1.44 15.95
CA VAL A 306 -32.96 1.02 16.41
C VAL A 306 -33.05 -0.07 17.48
N ASN A 307 -33.81 0.14 18.57
CA ASN A 307 -33.89 -0.81 19.67
C ASN A 307 -34.41 -2.20 19.22
N PRO A 308 -35.50 -2.30 18.43
CA PRO A 308 -35.97 -3.59 17.92
C PRO A 308 -34.93 -4.29 17.03
N ALA A 309 -34.21 -3.52 16.21
CA ALA A 309 -33.20 -4.07 15.32
C ALA A 309 -31.94 -4.55 16.08
N VAL A 310 -31.48 -3.80 17.08
CA VAL A 310 -30.39 -4.21 17.98
C VAL A 310 -30.76 -5.51 18.67
N LYS A 311 -31.98 -5.60 19.22
CA LYS A 311 -32.47 -6.83 19.86
C LYS A 311 -32.52 -8.01 18.88
N SER A 312 -33.08 -7.80 17.69
CA SER A 312 -33.14 -8.85 16.66
C SER A 312 -31.75 -9.32 16.24
N HIS A 313 -30.78 -8.40 16.09
CA HIS A 313 -29.41 -8.73 15.75
C HIS A 313 -28.71 -9.51 16.88
N ALA A 314 -28.93 -9.12 18.14
CA ALA A 314 -28.43 -9.83 19.30
C ALA A 314 -28.94 -11.27 19.38
N VAL A 315 -30.25 -11.48 19.14
CA VAL A 315 -30.85 -12.82 19.08
C VAL A 315 -30.24 -13.65 17.96
N SER A 316 -30.02 -13.06 16.78
CA SER A 316 -29.34 -13.74 15.67
C SER A 316 -27.89 -14.13 16.03
N ILE A 317 -27.13 -13.26 16.68
CA ILE A 317 -25.76 -13.58 17.12
C ILE A 317 -25.80 -14.71 18.15
N LEU A 318 -26.71 -14.64 19.11
CA LEU A 318 -26.88 -15.66 20.14
C LEU A 318 -27.19 -17.04 19.54
N GLU A 319 -28.07 -17.10 18.53
CA GLU A 319 -28.40 -18.34 17.82
C GLU A 319 -27.18 -18.88 17.05
N GLN A 320 -26.46 -18.03 16.32
CA GLN A 320 -25.24 -18.42 15.62
C GLN A 320 -24.17 -18.96 16.57
N LEU A 321 -23.99 -18.33 17.73
CA LEU A 321 -23.08 -18.81 18.77
C LEU A 321 -23.51 -20.19 19.30
N LYS A 322 -24.79 -20.39 19.61
CA LYS A 322 -25.33 -21.69 20.05
C LYS A 322 -25.11 -22.77 18.99
N GLU A 323 -25.31 -22.46 17.72
CA GLU A 323 -25.03 -23.38 16.62
C GLU A 323 -23.55 -23.74 16.52
N ILE A 324 -22.65 -22.77 16.65
CA ILE A 324 -21.20 -23.00 16.63
C ILE A 324 -20.78 -23.90 17.81
N VAL A 325 -21.25 -23.62 19.03
CA VAL A 325 -20.94 -24.40 20.23
C VAL A 325 -21.47 -25.83 20.09
N LYS A 326 -22.72 -25.99 19.65
CA LYS A 326 -23.31 -27.31 19.40
C LYS A 326 -22.51 -28.09 18.36
N ALA A 327 -22.23 -27.46 17.22
CA ALA A 327 -21.50 -28.10 16.13
C ALA A 327 -20.04 -28.36 16.49
N TRP A 328 -19.44 -27.62 17.43
CA TRP A 328 -18.15 -27.96 18.01
C TRP A 328 -18.26 -29.24 18.84
N SER A 329 -19.16 -29.28 19.82
CA SER A 329 -19.31 -30.44 20.72
C SER A 329 -19.58 -31.76 19.97
N GLU A 330 -20.48 -31.75 18.98
CA GLU A 330 -20.80 -32.92 18.16
C GLU A 330 -19.59 -33.39 17.34
N ARG A 331 -18.79 -32.45 16.81
CA ARG A 331 -17.58 -32.79 16.04
C ARG A 331 -16.45 -33.28 16.94
N SER A 332 -16.27 -32.71 18.12
CA SER A 332 -15.27 -33.15 19.10
C SER A 332 -15.48 -34.62 19.46
N VAL A 333 -16.71 -35.00 19.83
CA VAL A 333 -17.07 -36.39 20.15
C VAL A 333 -16.83 -37.31 18.95
N ARG A 334 -17.26 -36.89 17.74
CA ARG A 334 -17.06 -37.71 16.53
C ARG A 334 -15.58 -37.90 16.17
N LEU A 335 -14.76 -36.87 16.36
CA LEU A 335 -13.32 -36.94 16.11
C LEU A 335 -12.61 -37.88 17.09
N GLU A 336 -13.04 -37.91 18.36
CA GLU A 336 -12.57 -38.89 19.35
C GLU A 336 -12.92 -40.32 18.94
N GLU A 337 -14.17 -40.57 18.51
CA GLU A 337 -14.58 -41.88 18.00
C GLU A 337 -13.75 -42.33 16.79
N CYS A 338 -13.55 -41.44 15.81
CA CYS A 338 -12.74 -41.71 14.63
C CYS A 338 -11.30 -42.08 14.99
N ARG A 339 -10.71 -41.38 15.97
CA ARG A 339 -9.36 -41.69 16.47
C ARG A 339 -9.27 -43.01 17.20
N ALA A 340 -10.19 -43.29 18.11
CA ALA A 340 -10.23 -44.55 18.84
C ALA A 340 -10.37 -45.75 17.89
N ASN A 341 -11.18 -45.60 16.85
CA ASN A 341 -11.33 -46.62 15.80
C ASN A 341 -10.04 -46.78 14.97
N GLN A 342 -9.33 -45.70 14.67
CA GLN A 342 -8.07 -45.74 13.91
C GLN A 342 -6.94 -46.38 14.74
N LEU A 343 -6.83 -46.07 16.02
CA LEU A 343 -5.88 -46.70 16.93
C LEU A 343 -6.14 -48.21 17.08
N ARG A 344 -7.41 -48.61 17.25
CA ARG A 344 -7.78 -50.04 17.25
C ARG A 344 -7.37 -50.74 15.95
N LYS A 345 -7.57 -50.11 14.79
CA LYS A 345 -7.14 -50.68 13.50
C LYS A 345 -5.63 -50.86 13.42
N ILE A 346 -4.84 -49.92 13.94
CA ILE A 346 -3.37 -49.99 13.95
C ILE A 346 -2.90 -51.10 14.91
N GLN A 347 -3.50 -51.23 16.09
CA GLN A 347 -3.18 -52.29 17.06
C GLN A 347 -3.40 -53.69 16.46
N ILE A 348 -4.58 -53.91 15.86
CA ILE A 348 -4.91 -55.17 15.18
C ILE A 348 -3.94 -55.48 14.03
N MET A 349 -3.46 -54.46 13.30
CA MET A 349 -2.50 -54.65 12.22
C MET A 349 -1.09 -55.00 12.73
N ASN A 350 -0.70 -54.47 13.89
CA ASN A 350 0.61 -54.71 14.51
C ASN A 350 0.70 -56.07 15.23
N GLU A 351 -0.41 -56.60 15.72
CA GLU A 351 -0.45 -57.87 16.47
C GLU A 351 -0.34 -59.13 15.59
N GLY A 352 -0.39 -59.00 14.26
CA GLY A 352 -0.17 -60.11 13.33
C GLY A 352 -1.39 -61.03 13.18
N TYR A 353 -1.65 -61.47 11.94
CA TYR A 353 -2.73 -62.39 11.57
C TYR A 353 -2.51 -63.79 12.17
N ASP A 354 -3.52 -64.34 12.85
CA ASP A 354 -3.69 -65.79 13.05
C ASP A 354 -4.97 -66.22 12.31
N ASP A 355 -4.82 -67.03 11.26
CA ASP A 355 -5.76 -67.24 10.15
C ASP A 355 -6.97 -68.15 10.48
N ASP A 356 -7.47 -68.16 11.72
CA ASP A 356 -8.36 -69.26 12.17
C ASP A 356 -9.67 -68.87 12.86
N LYS A 357 -10.23 -67.67 12.60
CA LYS A 357 -11.60 -67.34 13.03
C LYS A 357 -12.39 -66.58 11.96
N GLY A 358 -13.29 -67.31 11.30
CA GLY A 358 -14.18 -66.87 10.22
C GLY A 358 -15.28 -65.85 10.58
N ASP A 359 -15.13 -65.09 11.68
CA ASP A 359 -16.01 -63.96 12.03
C ASP A 359 -15.43 -62.60 11.58
N PHE A 360 -14.31 -62.61 10.85
CA PHE A 360 -13.55 -61.41 10.47
C PHE A 360 -13.77 -60.96 9.01
N ASP A 361 -14.65 -61.64 8.25
CA ASP A 361 -14.81 -61.39 6.80
C ASP A 361 -15.55 -60.07 6.49
N ASP A 362 -16.45 -59.64 7.38
CA ASP A 362 -17.11 -58.32 7.29
C ASP A 362 -16.16 -57.15 7.60
N LEU A 363 -15.12 -57.37 8.43
CA LEU A 363 -14.11 -56.35 8.71
C LEU A 363 -13.01 -56.32 7.64
N VAL A 364 -12.71 -57.48 7.02
CA VAL A 364 -11.75 -57.61 5.91
C VAL A 364 -12.28 -57.02 4.60
N SER A 365 -13.60 -57.04 4.39
CA SER A 365 -14.22 -56.34 3.26
C SER A 365 -13.97 -54.82 3.28
N ASP A 366 -13.97 -54.21 4.48
CA ASP A 366 -13.54 -52.81 4.67
C ASP A 366 -12.01 -52.65 4.60
N LEU A 367 -11.25 -53.68 5.02
CA LEU A 367 -9.77 -53.75 4.97
C LEU A 367 -9.23 -53.87 3.53
N GLY A 368 -10.02 -54.42 2.60
CA GLY A 368 -9.70 -54.52 1.18
C GLY A 368 -9.54 -53.17 0.49
N SER A 369 -10.04 -52.08 1.09
CA SER A 369 -9.84 -50.71 0.60
C SER A 369 -8.50 -50.09 1.01
N VAL A 370 -7.80 -50.68 2.00
CA VAL A 370 -6.50 -50.19 2.54
C VAL A 370 -5.34 -51.14 2.19
N ARG A 371 -5.61 -52.30 1.58
CA ARG A 371 -4.57 -53.10 0.91
C ARG A 371 -3.98 -52.32 -0.28
N THR A 372 -2.90 -51.62 0.00
CA THR A 372 -1.74 -51.45 -0.89
C THR A 372 -2.08 -51.14 -2.35
N GLY A 373 -2.23 -49.85 -2.68
CA GLY A 373 -2.06 -49.36 -4.06
C GLY A 373 -0.64 -49.54 -4.65
N SER A 374 0.20 -50.40 -4.05
CA SER A 374 1.60 -50.62 -4.42
C SER A 374 1.82 -51.85 -5.33
N SER A 375 0.81 -52.68 -5.60
CA SER A 375 1.01 -53.87 -6.44
C SER A 375 -0.13 -54.12 -7.43
N ARG A 376 -0.27 -53.23 -8.43
CA ARG A 376 -0.83 -53.55 -9.77
C ARG A 376 -0.89 -52.41 -10.80
N VAL A 377 -0.16 -51.31 -10.65
CA VAL A 377 0.01 -50.36 -11.77
C VAL A 377 1.20 -50.80 -12.61
N SER A 378 0.93 -51.71 -13.53
CA SER A 378 1.76 -51.98 -14.70
C SER A 378 2.11 -50.66 -15.38
N ARG A 379 3.39 -50.50 -15.69
CA ARG A 379 3.96 -49.50 -16.58
C ARG A 379 3.09 -49.34 -17.84
N SER A 380 2.32 -48.26 -17.92
CA SER A 380 1.93 -47.69 -19.21
C SER A 380 1.86 -46.17 -19.11
N SER A 381 2.62 -45.57 -20.01
CA SER A 381 2.83 -44.15 -20.21
C SER A 381 1.56 -43.47 -20.73
N ARG A 382 1.34 -42.21 -20.33
CA ARG A 382 0.92 -41.06 -21.18
C ARG A 382 0.02 -40.07 -20.42
N SER A 383 0.34 -38.81 -20.64
CA SER A 383 -0.40 -37.61 -20.29
C SER A 383 -1.92 -37.76 -20.20
N THR A 384 -2.50 -37.23 -19.12
CA THR A 384 -3.69 -36.37 -19.24
C THR A 384 -3.57 -35.25 -18.23
N ALA A 385 -3.54 -34.01 -18.73
CA ALA A 385 -3.77 -32.82 -17.94
C ALA A 385 -5.12 -32.99 -17.22
N LYS A 386 -5.09 -33.23 -15.90
CA LYS A 386 -6.32 -33.31 -15.10
C LYS A 386 -6.97 -31.93 -15.16
N SER A 387 -8.04 -31.81 -15.94
CA SER A 387 -8.89 -30.60 -16.02
C SER A 387 -9.14 -30.04 -14.62
N ALA A 388 -9.18 -28.70 -14.49
CA ALA A 388 -9.52 -28.01 -13.25
C ALA A 388 -10.79 -28.57 -12.57
N LYS A 389 -11.71 -29.14 -13.37
CA LYS A 389 -12.92 -29.82 -12.89
C LYS A 389 -12.63 -31.14 -12.16
N SER A 390 -11.67 -31.94 -12.62
CA SER A 390 -11.21 -33.17 -11.95
C SER A 390 -10.38 -32.86 -10.70
N ARG A 391 -9.57 -31.79 -10.74
CA ARG A 391 -8.80 -31.33 -9.58
C ARG A 391 -9.73 -30.83 -8.47
N ARG A 392 -10.72 -29.97 -8.80
CA ARG A 392 -11.77 -29.53 -7.87
C ARG A 392 -12.60 -30.69 -7.32
N LYS A 393 -12.94 -31.70 -8.14
CA LYS A 393 -13.67 -32.90 -7.68
C LYS A 393 -12.83 -33.74 -6.71
N ASN A 394 -11.51 -33.78 -6.87
CA ASN A 394 -10.61 -34.49 -5.96
C ASN A 394 -10.35 -33.69 -4.67
N GLU A 395 -10.19 -32.36 -4.79
CA GLU A 395 -10.10 -31.44 -3.64
C GLU A 395 -11.36 -31.52 -2.75
N ARG A 396 -12.56 -31.58 -3.34
CA ARG A 396 -13.82 -31.77 -2.61
C ARG A 396 -13.96 -33.12 -1.90
N LYS A 397 -13.18 -34.14 -2.29
CA LYS A 397 -13.16 -35.47 -1.65
C LYS A 397 -12.11 -35.58 -0.54
N LYS A 398 -11.16 -34.63 -0.45
CA LYS A 398 -10.12 -34.61 0.58
C LYS A 398 -10.66 -34.31 1.99
N PHE A 399 -11.76 -33.55 2.07
CA PHE A 399 -12.37 -33.10 3.32
C PHE A 399 -13.85 -33.50 3.37
N SER A 400 -14.14 -34.79 3.10
CA SER A 400 -15.50 -35.32 3.13
C SER A 400 -15.89 -35.62 4.57
N THR A 401 -16.98 -35.05 5.09
CA THR A 401 -17.52 -35.37 6.42
C THR A 401 -18.49 -36.56 6.44
N ARG A 402 -18.55 -37.34 5.35
CA ARG A 402 -19.40 -38.54 5.29
C ARG A 402 -18.89 -39.59 6.28
N LYS A 403 -19.79 -40.04 7.17
CA LYS A 403 -19.54 -41.12 8.14
C LYS A 403 -18.99 -42.38 7.44
N GLY A 404 -17.86 -42.89 7.93
CA GLY A 404 -17.16 -44.07 7.42
C GLY A 404 -16.26 -43.81 6.21
N SER A 405 -16.11 -42.56 5.75
CA SER A 405 -15.20 -42.27 4.64
C SER A 405 -13.73 -42.22 5.07
N PRO A 406 -12.77 -42.64 4.22
CA PRO A 406 -11.34 -42.63 4.58
C PRO A 406 -10.79 -41.24 4.96
N THR A 407 -11.44 -40.17 4.50
CA THR A 407 -11.06 -38.77 4.76
C THR A 407 -11.97 -38.07 5.76
N GLU A 408 -12.84 -38.81 6.47
CA GLU A 408 -13.78 -38.26 7.45
C GLU A 408 -13.09 -37.42 8.52
N HIS A 409 -12.00 -37.95 9.08
CA HIS A 409 -11.23 -37.29 10.13
C HIS A 409 -10.67 -35.93 9.68
N LEU A 410 -10.07 -35.88 8.49
CA LEU A 410 -9.52 -34.64 7.91
C LEU A 410 -10.63 -33.61 7.61
N GLY A 411 -11.79 -34.07 7.11
CA GLY A 411 -12.94 -33.19 6.87
C GLY A 411 -13.49 -32.57 8.15
N LEU A 412 -13.59 -33.35 9.22
CA LEU A 412 -14.05 -32.87 10.52
C LEU A 412 -13.07 -31.88 11.16
N LEU A 413 -11.75 -32.07 10.99
CA LEU A 413 -10.74 -31.11 11.46
C LEU A 413 -10.84 -29.76 10.73
N GLU A 414 -11.04 -29.77 9.41
CA GLU A 414 -11.19 -28.54 8.62
C GLU A 414 -12.46 -27.78 9.01
N GLU A 415 -13.58 -28.48 9.22
CA GLU A 415 -14.82 -27.85 9.70
C GLU A 415 -14.69 -27.30 11.14
N ALA A 416 -13.98 -28.01 12.02
CA ALA A 416 -13.70 -27.53 13.37
C ALA A 416 -12.87 -26.24 13.35
N LYS A 417 -11.83 -26.19 12.50
CA LYS A 417 -11.01 -24.99 12.28
C LYS A 417 -11.83 -23.83 11.68
N SER A 418 -12.71 -24.13 10.72
CA SER A 418 -13.63 -23.15 10.17
C SER A 418 -14.61 -22.62 11.23
N SER A 419 -15.05 -23.45 12.18
CA SER A 419 -15.97 -23.06 13.25
C SER A 419 -15.29 -22.07 14.21
N ILE A 420 -14.03 -22.31 14.59
CA ILE A 420 -13.24 -21.35 15.39
C ILE A 420 -13.03 -20.04 14.64
N THR A 421 -12.76 -20.10 13.33
CA THR A 421 -12.60 -18.88 12.52
C THR A 421 -13.88 -18.05 12.44
N LYS A 422 -15.04 -18.70 12.34
CA LYS A 422 -16.36 -18.03 12.39
C LYS A 422 -16.61 -17.43 13.77
N PHE A 423 -16.32 -18.18 14.83
CA PHE A 423 -16.44 -17.71 16.21
C PHE A 423 -15.58 -16.46 16.46
N GLN A 424 -14.32 -16.45 16.03
CA GLN A 424 -13.44 -15.29 16.16
C GLN A 424 -14.04 -14.04 15.51
N LYS A 425 -14.60 -14.17 14.30
CA LYS A 425 -15.25 -13.02 13.62
C LYS A 425 -16.41 -12.45 14.41
N ILE A 426 -17.26 -13.32 14.97
CA ILE A 426 -18.36 -12.89 15.83
C ILE A 426 -17.82 -12.19 17.07
N VAL A 427 -16.79 -12.75 17.72
CA VAL A 427 -16.15 -12.14 18.90
C VAL A 427 -15.57 -10.76 18.57
N ASP A 428 -14.96 -10.58 17.40
CA ASP A 428 -14.43 -9.28 16.95
C ASP A 428 -15.54 -8.25 16.75
N GLU A 429 -16.69 -8.66 16.19
CA GLU A 429 -17.88 -7.82 16.00
C GLU A 429 -18.58 -7.47 17.33
N LEU A 430 -18.56 -8.39 18.31
CA LEU A 430 -19.18 -8.19 19.62
C LEU A 430 -18.55 -7.07 20.43
N GLY A 431 -17.26 -6.77 20.23
CA GLY A 431 -16.54 -5.76 21.01
C GLY A 431 -17.18 -4.38 20.97
N SER A 432 -17.54 -3.88 19.77
CA SER A 432 -18.31 -2.63 19.64
C SER A 432 -19.80 -2.82 19.91
N PHE A 433 -20.37 -3.97 19.52
CA PHE A 433 -21.79 -4.22 19.69
C PHE A 433 -22.25 -4.30 21.15
N PHE A 434 -21.40 -4.76 22.07
CA PHE A 434 -21.68 -4.78 23.51
C PHE A 434 -21.91 -3.39 24.10
N ILE A 435 -21.23 -2.36 23.58
CA ILE A 435 -21.47 -0.97 23.95
C ILE A 435 -22.90 -0.57 23.57
N ILE A 436 -23.33 -0.96 22.36
CA ILE A 436 -24.67 -0.67 21.83
C ILE A 436 -25.74 -1.41 22.64
N LEU A 437 -25.53 -2.69 22.99
CA LEU A 437 -26.45 -3.46 23.82
C LEU A 437 -26.66 -2.82 25.19
N GLY A 438 -25.57 -2.39 25.83
CA GLY A 438 -25.62 -1.71 27.12
C GLY A 438 -26.33 -0.36 27.00
N TYR A 439 -26.06 0.38 25.92
CA TYR A 439 -26.73 1.66 25.64
C TYR A 439 -28.24 1.49 25.44
N CYS A 440 -28.67 0.42 24.77
CA CYS A 440 -30.09 0.12 24.54
C CYS A 440 -30.78 -0.55 25.74
N GLY A 441 -30.04 -0.87 26.80
CA GLY A 441 -30.56 -1.53 28.00
C GLY A 441 -30.82 -3.03 27.87
N GLU A 442 -30.28 -3.68 26.83
CA GLU A 442 -30.46 -5.12 26.57
C GLU A 442 -29.46 -5.96 27.40
N PHE A 443 -29.50 -5.78 28.73
CA PHE A 443 -28.54 -6.41 29.66
C PHE A 443 -28.67 -7.93 29.72
N ILE A 444 -29.90 -8.46 29.62
CA ILE A 444 -30.16 -9.90 29.70
C ILE A 444 -29.54 -10.62 28.50
N LEU A 445 -29.78 -10.11 27.28
CA LEU A 445 -29.18 -10.66 26.07
C LEU A 445 -27.66 -10.49 26.05
N GLY A 446 -27.16 -9.34 26.51
CA GLY A 446 -25.72 -9.11 26.68
C GLY A 446 -25.07 -10.15 27.61
N ALA A 447 -25.69 -10.42 28.76
CA ALA A 447 -25.22 -11.42 29.71
C ALA A 447 -25.26 -12.84 29.12
N GLU A 448 -26.34 -13.23 28.44
CA GLU A 448 -26.44 -14.54 27.79
C GLU A 448 -25.37 -14.75 26.72
N ILE A 449 -25.11 -13.75 25.87
CA ILE A 449 -24.06 -13.81 24.85
C ILE A 449 -22.69 -13.89 25.52
N GLN A 450 -22.42 -13.04 26.51
CA GLN A 450 -21.17 -13.01 27.26
C GLN A 450 -20.87 -14.36 27.93
N ASP A 451 -21.87 -14.98 28.55
CA ASP A 451 -21.74 -16.28 29.19
C ASP A 451 -21.41 -17.39 28.21
N ILE A 452 -22.05 -17.43 27.04
CA ILE A 452 -21.76 -18.43 26.01
C ILE A 452 -20.34 -18.25 25.48
N VAL A 453 -19.93 -17.02 25.20
CA VAL A 453 -18.58 -16.72 24.72
C VAL A 453 -17.54 -17.12 25.76
N LYS A 454 -17.72 -16.77 27.04
CA LYS A 454 -16.83 -17.14 28.14
C LYS A 454 -16.71 -18.66 28.29
N LYS A 455 -17.86 -19.35 28.38
CA LYS A 455 -17.91 -20.81 28.52
C LYS A 455 -17.20 -21.47 27.34
N PHE A 456 -17.49 -21.05 26.12
CA PHE A 456 -16.88 -21.65 24.95
C PHE A 456 -15.38 -21.38 24.81
N ILE A 457 -14.90 -20.18 25.16
CA ILE A 457 -13.44 -19.91 25.18
C ILE A 457 -12.75 -20.81 26.22
N ASN A 458 -13.33 -20.96 27.41
CA ASN A 458 -12.79 -21.85 28.44
C ASN A 458 -12.80 -23.33 27.98
N ASP A 459 -13.90 -23.77 27.34
CA ASP A 459 -13.99 -25.10 26.76
C ASP A 459 -12.93 -25.30 25.66
N LEU A 460 -12.70 -24.30 24.80
CA LEU A 460 -11.64 -24.36 23.77
C LEU A 460 -10.25 -24.49 24.40
N GLU A 461 -9.93 -23.75 25.46
CA GLU A 461 -8.63 -23.83 26.14
C GLU A 461 -8.31 -25.22 26.68
N HIS A 462 -9.34 -25.95 27.16
CA HIS A 462 -9.18 -27.30 27.71
C HIS A 462 -9.36 -28.42 26.68
N GLU A 463 -10.30 -28.26 25.74
CA GLU A 463 -10.70 -29.31 24.80
C GLU A 463 -9.99 -29.26 23.46
N ILE A 464 -9.26 -28.17 23.13
CA ILE A 464 -8.53 -28.10 21.86
C ILE A 464 -7.54 -29.27 21.72
N TYR A 465 -6.95 -29.75 22.82
CA TYR A 465 -6.01 -30.86 22.81
C TYR A 465 -6.68 -32.22 22.61
N LYS A 466 -7.98 -32.33 22.90
CA LYS A 466 -8.78 -33.50 22.53
C LYS A 466 -8.91 -33.61 21.02
N ILE A 467 -8.92 -32.47 20.31
CA ILE A 467 -9.01 -32.40 18.84
C ILE A 467 -7.64 -32.27 18.16
N TRP A 468 -6.64 -31.65 18.76
CA TRP A 468 -5.26 -31.58 18.26
C TRP A 468 -4.29 -32.01 19.37
N PRO A 469 -4.04 -33.33 19.50
CA PRO A 469 -3.21 -33.86 20.56
C PRO A 469 -1.75 -33.41 20.41
N ARG A 470 -1.02 -33.39 21.52
CA ARG A 470 0.42 -33.05 21.59
C ARG A 470 1.32 -34.24 21.96
N ASP A 471 0.71 -35.40 22.18
CA ASP A 471 1.33 -36.65 22.57
C ASP A 471 1.83 -37.46 21.36
N ASP A 472 2.81 -38.34 21.62
CA ASP A 472 3.50 -39.13 20.58
C ASP A 472 2.53 -40.00 19.77
N ASP A 473 1.47 -40.53 20.40
CA ASP A 473 0.40 -41.30 19.74
C ASP A 473 -0.44 -40.45 18.77
N GLY A 474 -0.69 -39.18 19.12
CA GLY A 474 -1.35 -38.21 18.25
C GLY A 474 -0.50 -37.80 17.05
N LEU A 475 0.81 -37.64 17.25
CA LEU A 475 1.78 -37.35 16.18
C LEU A 475 1.93 -38.54 15.21
N MET A 476 1.94 -39.77 15.73
CA MET A 476 1.97 -40.99 14.92
C MET A 476 0.72 -41.15 14.03
N LEU A 477 -0.47 -40.78 14.53
CA LEU A 477 -1.70 -40.75 13.74
C LEU A 477 -1.63 -39.69 12.63
N LEU A 478 -1.08 -38.51 12.92
CA LEU A 478 -0.91 -37.42 11.95
C LEU A 478 0.13 -37.78 10.86
N GLU A 479 1.20 -38.50 11.20
CA GLU A 479 2.19 -39.00 10.24
C GLU A 479 1.62 -40.04 9.26
N ASN A 480 0.69 -40.88 9.70
CA ASN A 480 0.06 -41.89 8.84
C ASN A 480 -0.79 -41.25 7.73
N PHE A 481 -1.47 -40.13 8.00
CA PHE A 481 -2.18 -39.36 6.96
C PHE A 481 -1.24 -38.72 5.93
N GLN A 482 0.01 -38.42 6.33
CA GLN A 482 1.04 -37.92 5.42
C GLN A 482 1.59 -39.05 4.53
N LYS A 483 1.71 -40.28 5.07
CA LYS A 483 2.19 -41.48 4.34
C LYS A 483 1.19 -42.03 3.33
N GLU A 484 -0.12 -41.88 3.54
CA GLU A 484 -1.19 -42.32 2.62
C GLU A 484 -1.33 -41.44 1.34
N GLY A 485 -0.55 -40.36 1.19
CA GLY A 485 -0.50 -39.55 -0.03
C GLY A 485 -1.71 -38.63 -0.26
N THR A 486 -2.54 -38.45 0.78
CA THR A 486 -3.80 -37.69 0.83
C THR A 486 -3.58 -36.19 0.96
N LEU A 487 -2.55 -35.77 1.70
CA LEU A 487 -2.13 -34.37 1.89
C LEU A 487 -0.80 -34.13 1.15
N ARG A 488 -0.74 -33.19 0.19
CA ARG A 488 0.43 -33.01 -0.69
C ARG A 488 1.06 -31.61 -0.63
N ASP A 489 0.29 -30.59 -0.21
CA ASP A 489 0.72 -29.20 -0.18
C ASP A 489 0.71 -28.64 1.26
N LEU A 490 1.56 -27.65 1.56
CA LEU A 490 1.68 -27.03 2.90
C LEU A 490 0.35 -26.47 3.45
N ARG A 491 -0.59 -26.08 2.58
CA ARG A 491 -1.93 -25.64 2.97
C ARG A 491 -2.78 -26.78 3.53
N ASP A 492 -2.67 -27.96 2.93
CA ASP A 492 -3.38 -29.17 3.36
C ASP A 492 -2.86 -29.65 4.74
N LEU A 493 -1.57 -29.45 5.02
CA LEU A 493 -0.96 -29.77 6.32
C LEU A 493 -1.37 -28.80 7.45
N SER A 494 -1.86 -27.60 7.12
CA SER A 494 -2.27 -26.62 8.12
C SER A 494 -3.50 -27.06 8.93
N VAL A 495 -4.27 -28.04 8.44
CA VAL A 495 -5.43 -28.64 9.13
C VAL A 495 -5.00 -29.46 10.35
N LEU A 496 -3.76 -29.95 10.32
CA LEU A 496 -3.17 -30.75 11.39
C LEU A 496 -2.62 -29.90 12.54
N ALA A 497 -2.48 -28.59 12.35
CA ALA A 497 -2.11 -27.66 13.41
C ALA A 497 -3.37 -27.07 14.07
N PRO A 498 -3.43 -26.97 15.40
CA PRO A 498 -4.55 -26.31 16.08
C PRO A 498 -4.63 -24.84 15.64
N PRO A 499 -5.84 -24.30 15.44
CA PRO A 499 -6.00 -22.86 15.23
C PRO A 499 -5.60 -22.08 16.49
N GLU A 500 -5.25 -20.81 16.29
CA GLU A 500 -5.07 -19.90 17.43
C GLU A 500 -6.39 -19.71 18.16
N ILE A 501 -6.38 -19.96 19.47
CA ILE A 501 -7.53 -19.68 20.33
C ILE A 501 -7.69 -18.16 20.45
N PRO A 502 -8.92 -17.64 20.35
CA PRO A 502 -9.23 -16.24 20.64
C PRO A 502 -8.66 -15.81 22.00
N LYS A 503 -7.57 -15.03 22.02
CA LYS A 503 -6.86 -14.68 23.27
C LYS A 503 -7.55 -13.61 24.12
N ARG A 504 -8.55 -12.91 23.59
CA ARG A 504 -9.10 -11.68 24.20
C ARG A 504 -10.58 -11.50 23.88
N PHE A 505 -11.42 -11.94 24.78
CA PHE A 505 -12.73 -11.34 24.96
C PHE A 505 -12.67 -10.44 26.19
N HIS A 506 -12.85 -9.13 26.01
CA HIS A 506 -12.88 -8.21 27.13
C HIS A 506 -14.28 -8.27 27.75
N ASN A 507 -14.36 -8.83 28.96
CA ASN A 507 -15.64 -8.90 29.66
C ASN A 507 -16.13 -7.49 29.97
N PHE A 508 -17.40 -7.25 29.69
CA PHE A 508 -18.09 -6.05 30.10
C PHE A 508 -18.76 -6.36 31.44
N SER A 509 -18.25 -5.75 32.52
CA SER A 509 -18.76 -5.98 33.88
C SER A 509 -20.22 -5.58 34.08
N ILE A 510 -20.79 -4.79 33.15
CA ILE A 510 -22.21 -4.43 33.14
C ILE A 510 -23.13 -5.60 32.72
N PHE A 511 -22.56 -6.67 32.17
CA PHE A 511 -23.26 -7.90 31.78
C PHE A 511 -22.84 -9.11 32.62
N ASP A 512 -22.11 -8.88 33.71
CA ASP A 512 -21.91 -9.85 34.80
C ASP A 512 -23.02 -9.69 35.84
#